data_AF-A0A349BN80-F1
#
_entry.id   AF-A0A349BN80-F1
#
_cell.length_a   1.000
_cell.length_b   1.000
_cell.length_c   1.000
_cell.angle_alpha   90.00
_cell.angle_beta   90.00
_cell.angle_gamma   90.00
#
_symmetry.space_group_name_H-M   'P 1'
#
loop_
_entity.id
_entity.type
_entity.pdbx_description
1 polymer ?
#
loop_
_entity_poly.entity_id
_entity_poly.type
_entity_poly.pdbx_seq_one_letter_code
_entity_poly.pdbx_strand_id
1 'polypeptide(L)'
;MDSPYIKIDGSYGEGGGQILRSALALSIILSKPIEIINIRKGRKKGGLQPQHLTCVNACRDISGAYVDGNEIGSTTLRFNPKGIKSGSFMFDVAEKRGSAGSTSLVLQTLLPPLILSKFGDTSPVFPKKIGEVSPSYHTRLTIKGGTHVPWSPPFHYLKEIFLPVIEKMGCNVRL
;
A
#
# COMPACT_ATOMS: atom_id res chain seq x y z
N MET A 1 26.21 13.11 -8.71
CA MET A 1 25.25 13.22 -7.61
C MET A 1 24.43 11.96 -7.61
N ASP A 2 24.39 11.24 -6.49
CA ASP A 2 23.58 10.02 -6.38
C ASP A 2 22.10 10.34 -6.53
N SER A 3 21.36 9.45 -7.19
CA SER A 3 19.91 9.57 -7.35
C SER A 3 19.26 9.68 -5.96
N PRO A 4 18.28 10.59 -5.74
CA PRO A 4 17.61 10.70 -4.46
C PRO A 4 16.78 9.45 -4.11
N TYR A 5 16.55 8.55 -5.07
CA TYR A 5 15.71 7.37 -4.94
C TYR A 5 16.47 6.16 -4.38
N ILE A 6 15.88 5.49 -3.38
CA ILE A 6 16.31 4.14 -2.99
C ILE A 6 15.90 3.16 -4.09
N LYS A 7 16.87 2.50 -4.70
CA LYS A 7 16.63 1.49 -5.74
C LYS A 7 16.25 0.15 -5.11
N ILE A 8 15.18 -0.47 -5.63
CA ILE A 8 14.65 -1.75 -5.18
C ILE A 8 14.50 -2.67 -6.40
N ASP A 9 15.11 -3.85 -6.35
CA ASP A 9 14.91 -4.87 -7.39
C ASP A 9 13.65 -5.69 -7.11
N GLY A 10 12.62 -5.48 -7.94
CA GLY A 10 11.34 -6.18 -7.87
C GLY A 10 11.37 -7.64 -8.36
N SER A 11 12.53 -8.14 -8.82
CA SER A 11 12.73 -9.54 -9.16
C SER A 11 13.26 -10.40 -8.01
N TYR A 12 13.70 -9.78 -6.90
CA TYR A 12 14.27 -10.50 -5.76
C TYR A 12 13.25 -11.46 -5.12
N GLY A 13 13.73 -12.60 -4.61
CA GLY A 13 12.89 -13.63 -3.98
C GLY A 13 11.75 -14.11 -4.89
N GLU A 14 10.51 -14.03 -4.40
CA GLU A 14 9.30 -14.49 -5.11
C GLU A 14 8.94 -13.69 -6.38
N GLY A 15 9.62 -12.55 -6.63
CA GLY A 15 9.41 -11.71 -7.80
C GLY A 15 7.93 -11.34 -8.04
N GLY A 16 7.16 -11.22 -6.95
CA GLY A 16 5.71 -11.06 -6.97
C GLY A 16 5.26 -9.62 -6.74
N GLY A 17 3.96 -9.44 -6.47
CA GLY A 17 3.41 -8.12 -6.13
C GLY A 17 3.74 -7.63 -4.72
N GLN A 18 4.28 -8.49 -3.84
CA GLN A 18 4.52 -8.16 -2.44
C GLN A 18 5.61 -7.09 -2.26
N ILE A 19 6.70 -7.16 -3.04
CA ILE A 19 7.78 -6.17 -2.96
C ILE A 19 7.24 -4.77 -3.24
N LEU A 20 6.43 -4.62 -4.30
CA LEU A 20 5.79 -3.36 -4.64
C LEU A 20 4.95 -2.82 -3.48
N ARG A 21 4.06 -3.65 -2.91
CA ARG A 21 3.16 -3.22 -1.83
C ARG A 21 3.92 -2.78 -0.58
N SER A 22 4.88 -3.60 -0.14
CA SER A 22 5.70 -3.28 1.03
C SER A 22 6.58 -2.05 0.80
N ALA A 23 7.17 -1.89 -0.39
CA ALA A 23 7.99 -0.75 -0.73
C ALA A 23 7.17 0.57 -0.72
N LEU A 24 5.97 0.58 -1.31
CA LEU A 24 5.07 1.74 -1.27
C LEU A 24 4.71 2.14 0.16
N ALA A 25 4.28 1.16 0.97
CA ALA A 25 3.92 1.38 2.37
C ALA A 25 5.10 1.97 3.18
N LEU A 26 6.27 1.36 3.08
CA LEU A 26 7.48 1.80 3.79
C LEU A 26 8.00 3.14 3.27
N SER A 27 7.90 3.41 1.97
CA SER A 27 8.25 4.71 1.38
C SER A 27 7.44 5.83 2.02
N ILE A 28 6.12 5.62 2.19
CA ILE A 28 5.23 6.58 2.86
C ILE A 28 5.60 6.73 4.34
N ILE A 29 5.77 5.63 5.08
CA ILE A 29 6.08 5.66 6.52
C ILE A 29 7.41 6.37 6.80
N LEU A 30 8.42 6.10 5.97
CA LEU A 30 9.78 6.62 6.16
C LEU A 30 10.01 7.95 5.44
N SER A 31 9.02 8.47 4.71
CA SER A 31 9.15 9.65 3.84
C SER A 31 10.35 9.57 2.88
N LYS A 32 10.68 8.39 2.34
CA LYS A 32 11.83 8.17 1.44
C LYS A 32 11.37 7.85 0.02
N PRO A 33 11.84 8.56 -1.01
CA PRO A 33 11.52 8.25 -2.39
C PRO A 33 12.18 6.92 -2.82
N ILE A 34 11.46 6.14 -3.63
CA ILE A 34 11.87 4.82 -4.09
C ILE A 34 11.77 4.69 -5.61
N GLU A 35 12.67 3.91 -6.20
CA GLU A 35 12.62 3.46 -7.59
C GLU A 35 12.63 1.93 -7.59
N ILE A 36 11.53 1.33 -8.05
CA ILE A 36 11.40 -0.13 -8.15
C ILE A 36 11.62 -0.50 -9.61
N ILE A 37 12.58 -1.38 -9.88
CA ILE A 37 12.87 -1.92 -11.21
C ILE A 37 12.49 -3.40 -11.30
N ASN A 38 12.44 -3.97 -12.50
CA ASN A 38 12.13 -5.39 -12.74
C ASN A 38 10.82 -5.86 -12.09
N ILE A 39 9.80 -5.00 -12.01
CA ILE A 39 8.53 -5.31 -11.35
C ILE A 39 7.93 -6.57 -11.98
N ARG A 40 7.81 -7.63 -11.16
CA ARG A 40 7.21 -8.91 -11.53
C ARG A 40 7.86 -9.57 -12.77
N LYS A 41 9.16 -9.33 -13.00
CA LYS A 41 9.90 -9.83 -14.18
C LYS A 41 9.82 -11.34 -14.36
N GLY A 42 9.82 -12.12 -13.27
CA GLY A 42 9.75 -13.58 -13.30
C GLY A 42 8.34 -14.18 -13.46
N ARG A 43 7.28 -13.36 -13.60
CA ARG A 43 5.89 -13.85 -13.69
C ARG A 43 5.44 -13.95 -15.15
N LYS A 44 4.58 -14.92 -15.45
CA LYS A 44 3.98 -15.12 -16.80
C LYS A 44 3.40 -13.84 -17.41
N LYS A 45 2.76 -13.00 -16.59
CA LYS A 45 2.38 -11.63 -16.95
C LYS A 45 3.23 -10.69 -16.12
N GLY A 46 4.29 -10.12 -16.70
CA GLY A 46 5.20 -9.20 -16.03
C GLY A 46 4.61 -7.82 -15.75
N GLY A 47 5.35 -6.97 -15.04
CA GLY A 47 4.99 -5.59 -14.77
C GLY A 47 3.76 -5.37 -13.89
N LEU A 48 3.32 -4.12 -13.81
CA LEU A 48 2.12 -3.71 -13.08
C LEU A 48 0.86 -4.34 -13.69
N GLN A 49 -0.08 -4.73 -12.84
CA GLN A 49 -1.38 -5.31 -13.20
C GLN A 49 -2.47 -4.43 -12.57
N PRO A 50 -3.77 -4.61 -12.89
CA PRO A 50 -4.82 -3.73 -12.39
C PRO A 50 -4.82 -3.53 -10.85
N GLN A 51 -4.65 -4.61 -10.08
CA GLN A 51 -4.52 -4.52 -8.63
C GLN A 51 -3.29 -3.72 -8.20
N HIS A 52 -2.14 -3.89 -8.86
CA HIS A 52 -0.92 -3.15 -8.55
C HIS A 52 -1.09 -1.65 -8.84
N LEU A 53 -1.71 -1.30 -9.97
CA LEU A 53 -2.05 0.10 -10.27
C LEU A 53 -2.98 0.68 -9.22
N THR A 54 -3.96 -0.10 -8.76
CA THR A 54 -4.86 0.34 -7.70
C THR A 54 -4.09 0.62 -6.41
N CYS A 55 -3.13 -0.25 -6.04
CA CYS A 55 -2.23 -0.01 -4.91
C CYS A 55 -1.42 1.28 -5.09
N VAL A 56 -0.81 1.51 -6.26
CA VAL A 56 -0.01 2.71 -6.53
C VAL A 56 -0.87 3.98 -6.50
N ASN A 57 -2.04 3.97 -7.15
CA ASN A 57 -2.99 5.08 -7.16
C ASN A 57 -3.47 5.39 -5.74
N ALA A 58 -3.85 4.36 -4.98
CA ALA A 58 -4.31 4.55 -3.62
C ALA A 58 -3.20 5.13 -2.73
N CYS A 59 -1.97 4.61 -2.83
CA CYS A 59 -0.81 5.16 -2.13
C CYS A 59 -0.53 6.61 -2.54
N ARG A 60 -0.62 6.95 -3.83
CA ARG A 60 -0.48 8.32 -4.33
C ARG A 60 -1.52 9.24 -3.69
N ASP A 61 -2.78 8.83 -3.68
CA ASP A 61 -3.89 9.67 -3.24
C ASP A 61 -3.82 9.93 -1.73
N ILE A 62 -3.48 8.91 -0.92
CA ILE A 62 -3.31 9.08 0.53
C ILE A 62 -2.00 9.78 0.92
N SER A 63 -1.02 9.91 0.03
CA SER A 63 0.29 10.50 0.38
C SER A 63 0.69 11.74 -0.42
N GLY A 64 -0.15 12.16 -1.37
CA GLY A 64 0.16 13.23 -2.32
C GLY A 64 1.42 12.97 -3.15
N ALA A 65 1.79 11.70 -3.37
CA ALA A 65 3.06 11.37 -3.98
C ALA A 65 3.17 11.83 -5.44
N TYR A 66 4.39 12.15 -5.86
CA TYR A 66 4.74 12.13 -7.28
C TYR A 66 5.01 10.69 -7.71
N VAL A 67 4.46 10.30 -8.86
CA VAL A 67 4.57 8.93 -9.38
C VAL A 67 4.86 8.95 -10.87
N ASP A 68 5.85 8.17 -11.29
CA ASP A 68 6.26 7.99 -12.69
C ASP A 68 6.34 6.49 -13.03
N GLY A 69 5.90 6.09 -14.22
CA GLY A 69 5.79 4.68 -14.64
C GLY A 69 4.55 3.91 -14.14
N ASN A 70 3.49 4.61 -13.73
CA ASN A 70 2.26 4.03 -13.18
C ASN A 70 1.23 3.63 -14.26
N GLU A 71 1.58 2.63 -15.06
CA GLU A 71 0.75 2.12 -16.15
C GLU A 71 0.78 0.58 -16.24
N ILE A 72 -0.24 -0.03 -16.86
CA ILE A 72 -0.33 -1.50 -16.96
C ILE A 72 0.88 -2.02 -17.73
N GLY A 73 1.53 -3.05 -17.20
CA GLY A 73 2.68 -3.67 -17.83
C GLY A 73 4.01 -2.99 -17.53
N SER A 74 4.02 -1.81 -16.89
CA SER A 74 5.26 -1.13 -16.52
C SER A 74 6.12 -2.01 -15.61
N THR A 75 7.42 -2.06 -15.92
CA THR A 75 8.42 -2.81 -15.16
C THR A 75 9.26 -1.93 -14.24
N THR A 76 9.07 -0.60 -14.30
CA THR A 76 9.77 0.38 -13.48
C THR A 76 8.79 1.41 -12.92
N LEU A 77 8.92 1.74 -11.65
CA LEU A 77 8.08 2.73 -10.97
C LEU A 77 8.94 3.62 -10.08
N ARG A 78 8.79 4.94 -10.23
CA ARG A 78 9.32 5.90 -9.26
C ARG A 78 8.17 6.45 -8.42
N PHE A 79 8.38 6.50 -7.11
CA PHE A 79 7.39 6.94 -6.15
C PHE A 79 8.04 7.85 -5.11
N ASN A 80 7.54 9.07 -4.96
CA ASN A 80 8.06 10.08 -4.05
C ASN A 80 6.93 10.68 -3.20
N PRO A 81 6.73 10.18 -1.96
CA PRO A 81 5.65 10.63 -1.08
C PRO A 81 5.88 12.05 -0.57
N LYS A 82 4.78 12.79 -0.29
CA LYS A 82 4.83 14.16 0.24
C LYS A 82 4.34 14.29 1.68
N GLY A 83 3.54 13.33 2.15
CA GLY A 83 3.00 13.29 3.51
C GLY A 83 1.62 12.66 3.52
N ILE A 84 1.21 12.05 4.63
CA ILE A 84 -0.04 11.29 4.68
C ILE A 84 -1.28 12.19 4.84
N LYS A 85 -2.38 11.84 4.19
CA LYS A 85 -3.67 12.55 4.15
C LYS A 85 -4.79 11.69 4.74
N SER A 86 -5.59 12.26 5.63
CA SER A 86 -6.76 11.61 6.23
C SER A 86 -8.01 11.95 5.46
N GLY A 87 -9.03 11.10 5.54
CA GLY A 87 -10.33 11.38 4.94
C GLY A 87 -11.02 10.13 4.42
N SER A 88 -11.97 10.33 3.50
CA SER A 88 -12.70 9.24 2.85
C SER A 88 -12.12 9.01 1.46
N PHE A 89 -11.73 7.77 1.17
CA PHE A 89 -11.20 7.36 -0.11
C PHE A 89 -11.98 6.17 -0.66
N MET A 90 -12.21 6.15 -1.97
CA MET A 90 -12.81 5.03 -2.68
C MET A 90 -11.85 4.55 -3.77
N PHE A 91 -11.57 3.25 -3.79
CA PHE A 91 -10.70 2.62 -4.78
C PHE A 91 -11.41 1.44 -5.41
N ASP A 92 -11.47 1.39 -6.74
CA ASP A 92 -12.08 0.29 -7.48
C ASP A 92 -11.01 -0.42 -8.33
N VAL A 93 -10.76 -1.69 -8.02
CA VAL A 93 -9.75 -2.49 -8.72
C VAL A 93 -10.08 -2.71 -10.19
N ALA A 94 -11.36 -2.59 -10.58
CA ALA A 94 -11.82 -2.75 -11.95
C ALA A 94 -11.75 -1.44 -12.77
N GLU A 95 -11.49 -0.28 -12.14
CA GLU A 95 -11.61 1.05 -12.76
C GLU A 95 -10.80 1.20 -14.06
N LYS A 96 -9.52 0.80 -14.03
CA LYS A 96 -8.63 0.90 -15.21
C LYS A 96 -8.80 -0.24 -16.19
N ARG A 97 -9.16 -1.42 -15.71
CA ARG A 97 -9.37 -2.63 -16.50
C ARG A 97 -10.16 -3.62 -15.68
N GLY A 98 -11.27 -4.13 -16.23
CA GLY A 98 -12.11 -5.13 -15.57
C GLY A 98 -11.27 -6.24 -14.94
N SER A 99 -11.34 -6.34 -13.60
CA SER A 99 -10.53 -7.25 -12.81
C SER A 99 -11.21 -7.51 -11.48
N ALA A 100 -11.18 -8.78 -11.04
CA ALA A 100 -11.56 -9.17 -9.68
C ALA A 100 -10.35 -9.13 -8.71
N GLY A 101 -9.37 -8.26 -8.94
CA GLY A 101 -8.19 -8.19 -8.08
C GLY A 101 -8.58 -8.00 -6.61
N SER A 102 -7.81 -8.60 -5.69
CA SER A 102 -8.21 -8.69 -4.30
C SER A 102 -8.21 -7.33 -3.59
N THR A 103 -9.30 -7.05 -2.88
CA THR A 103 -9.41 -5.87 -2.02
C THR A 103 -8.49 -5.98 -0.80
N SER A 104 -8.27 -7.21 -0.32
CA SER A 104 -7.41 -7.49 0.83
C SER A 104 -5.94 -7.08 0.62
N LEU A 105 -5.38 -7.26 -0.57
CA LEU A 105 -4.00 -6.85 -0.87
C LEU A 105 -3.89 -5.32 -1.06
N VAL A 106 -4.94 -4.66 -1.54
CA VAL A 106 -5.00 -3.19 -1.55
C VAL A 106 -5.02 -2.67 -0.11
N LEU A 107 -5.89 -3.23 0.75
CA LEU A 107 -5.91 -2.91 2.18
C LEU A 107 -4.56 -3.15 2.85
N GLN A 108 -3.92 -4.30 2.60
CA GLN A 108 -2.60 -4.62 3.14
C GLN A 108 -1.54 -3.57 2.77
N THR A 109 -1.68 -2.92 1.62
CA THR A 109 -0.76 -1.85 1.18
C THR A 109 -1.01 -0.55 1.92
N LEU A 110 -2.29 -0.21 2.15
CA LEU A 110 -2.70 1.08 2.71
C LEU A 110 -2.69 1.09 4.23
N LEU A 111 -2.93 -0.05 4.86
CA LEU A 111 -3.13 -0.13 6.30
C LEU A 111 -1.87 0.28 7.10
N PRO A 112 -0.65 -0.21 6.80
CA PRO A 112 0.53 0.17 7.55
C PRO A 112 0.80 1.69 7.57
N PRO A 113 0.84 2.42 6.43
CA PRO A 113 1.06 3.86 6.47
C PRO A 113 -0.07 4.61 7.19
N LEU A 114 -1.33 4.19 7.04
CA LEU A 114 -2.46 4.84 7.73
C LEU A 114 -2.43 4.68 9.25
N ILE A 115 -1.81 3.61 9.77
CA ILE A 115 -1.67 3.37 11.22
C ILE A 115 -0.40 4.03 11.77
N LEU A 116 0.71 4.00 11.03
CA LEU A 116 2.05 4.29 11.54
C LEU A 116 2.59 5.69 11.19
N SER A 117 1.91 6.44 10.32
CA SER A 117 2.34 7.78 9.92
C SER A 117 1.65 8.87 10.72
N LYS A 118 2.38 9.93 11.09
CA LYS A 118 1.82 11.15 11.68
C LYS A 118 1.21 12.02 10.57
N PHE A 119 -0.01 12.49 10.76
CA PHE A 119 -0.57 13.53 9.89
C PHE A 119 0.17 14.85 10.13
N GLY A 120 0.73 15.45 9.08
CA GLY A 120 1.37 16.77 9.13
C GLY A 120 2.82 16.83 9.62
N ASP A 121 3.46 15.70 9.92
CA ASP A 121 4.88 15.61 10.30
C ASP A 121 5.53 14.42 9.58
N THR A 122 6.67 14.64 8.93
CA THR A 122 7.40 13.62 8.13
C THR A 122 8.12 12.58 8.99
N SER A 123 8.12 12.75 10.32
CA SER A 123 8.76 11.85 11.27
C SER A 123 7.87 10.63 11.57
N PRO A 124 8.38 9.38 11.51
CA PRO A 124 7.60 8.19 11.84
C PRO A 124 7.16 8.19 13.30
N VAL A 125 5.97 7.64 13.58
CA VAL A 125 5.42 7.57 14.93
C VAL A 125 5.25 6.12 15.30
N PHE A 126 6.02 5.73 16.30
CA PHE A 126 5.73 4.53 17.05
C PHE A 126 4.99 4.95 18.32
N PRO A 127 3.84 4.34 18.64
CA PRO A 127 3.19 4.59 19.92
C PRO A 127 4.22 4.32 21.03
N LYS A 128 4.46 5.29 21.91
CA LYS A 128 5.44 5.12 23.01
C LYS A 128 4.90 4.17 24.08
N LYS A 129 3.59 3.94 24.09
CA LYS A 129 2.91 2.99 24.95
C LYS A 129 1.79 2.27 24.20
N ILE A 130 1.59 0.99 24.49
CA ILE A 130 0.40 0.24 24.05
C ILE A 130 -0.84 0.96 24.61
N GLY A 131 -1.74 1.39 23.73
CA GLY A 131 -2.96 2.14 24.08
C GLY A 131 -2.84 3.66 24.03
N GLU A 132 -1.68 4.23 23.66
CA GLU A 132 -1.51 5.66 23.46
C GLU A 132 -2.07 6.09 22.09
N VAL A 133 -3.09 6.95 22.10
CA VAL A 133 -3.80 7.38 20.90
C VAL A 133 -3.15 8.66 20.35
N SER A 134 -2.49 8.57 19.19
CA SER A 134 -2.13 9.76 18.39
C SER A 134 -3.38 10.44 17.81
N PRO A 135 -3.34 11.72 17.38
CA PRO A 135 -4.52 12.59 17.31
C PRO A 135 -5.64 12.03 16.41
N SER A 136 -6.86 12.53 16.62
CA SER A 136 -8.15 12.11 16.07
C SER A 136 -8.29 12.21 14.54
N TYR A 137 -7.42 11.55 13.78
CA TYR A 137 -7.56 11.44 12.33
C TYR A 137 -8.24 10.13 11.99
N HIS A 138 -9.45 10.24 11.41
CA HIS A 138 -10.21 9.10 10.94
C HIS A 138 -10.07 9.01 9.42
N THR A 139 -9.64 7.84 8.93
CA THR A 139 -9.64 7.51 7.51
C THR A 139 -10.66 6.43 7.23
N ARG A 140 -11.52 6.65 6.25
CA ARG A 140 -12.50 5.68 5.76
C ARG A 140 -12.07 5.22 4.37
N LEU A 141 -11.91 3.91 4.21
CA LEU A 141 -11.59 3.30 2.92
C LEU A 141 -12.78 2.50 2.41
N THR A 142 -13.18 2.73 1.16
CA THR A 142 -14.10 1.87 0.43
C THR A 142 -13.35 1.23 -0.72
N ILE A 143 -13.09 -0.08 -0.65
CA ILE A 143 -12.33 -0.80 -1.68
C ILE A 143 -13.26 -1.77 -2.40
N LYS A 144 -13.44 -1.60 -3.71
CA LYS A 144 -14.22 -2.48 -4.58
C LYS A 144 -13.31 -3.42 -5.38
N GLY A 145 -13.70 -4.68 -5.46
CA GLY A 145 -12.91 -5.74 -6.10
C GLY A 145 -13.27 -7.12 -5.54
N GLY A 146 -12.38 -8.10 -5.72
CA GLY A 146 -12.58 -9.45 -5.22
C GLY A 146 -12.34 -9.56 -3.71
N THR A 147 -13.31 -10.11 -2.97
CA THR A 147 -13.18 -10.37 -1.52
C THR A 147 -12.73 -11.79 -1.20
N HIS A 148 -12.89 -12.72 -2.16
CA HIS A 148 -12.56 -14.14 -2.07
C HIS A 148 -11.91 -14.59 -3.38
N VAL A 149 -10.64 -14.23 -3.58
CA VAL A 149 -9.90 -14.60 -4.79
C VAL A 149 -8.63 -15.38 -4.47
N PRO A 150 -8.22 -16.32 -5.34
CA PRO A 150 -7.04 -17.15 -5.11
C PRO A 150 -5.77 -16.32 -4.86
N TRP A 151 -4.84 -16.92 -4.11
CA TRP A 151 -3.54 -16.32 -3.76
C TRP A 151 -3.64 -14.95 -3.06
N SER A 152 -4.74 -14.73 -2.34
CA SER A 152 -4.92 -13.57 -1.48
C SER A 152 -5.69 -13.96 -0.21
N PRO A 153 -5.51 -13.23 0.90
CA PRO A 153 -6.31 -13.46 2.11
C PRO A 153 -7.79 -13.16 1.82
N PRO A 154 -8.74 -14.05 2.13
CA PRO A 154 -10.16 -13.76 2.02
C PRO A 154 -10.60 -12.75 3.09
N PHE A 155 -11.75 -12.12 2.88
CA PHE A 155 -12.29 -11.14 3.83
C PHE A 155 -12.43 -11.69 5.26
N HIS A 156 -12.92 -12.93 5.43
CA HIS A 156 -13.09 -13.54 6.76
C HIS A 156 -11.75 -13.69 7.49
N TYR A 157 -10.67 -14.06 6.80
CA TYR A 157 -9.34 -14.09 7.40
C TYR A 157 -8.92 -12.70 7.91
N LEU A 158 -9.20 -11.65 7.13
CA LEU A 158 -8.89 -10.28 7.56
C LEU A 158 -9.68 -9.90 8.82
N LYS A 159 -10.98 -10.15 8.84
CA LYS A 159 -11.89 -9.76 9.91
C LYS A 159 -11.68 -10.57 11.20
N GLU A 160 -11.50 -11.88 11.08
CA GLU A 160 -11.57 -12.80 12.22
C GLU A 160 -10.19 -13.21 12.75
N ILE A 161 -9.14 -13.09 11.94
CA ILE A 161 -7.79 -13.54 12.32
C ILE A 161 -6.81 -12.36 12.36
N PHE A 162 -6.68 -11.63 11.26
CA PHE A 162 -5.70 -10.55 11.16
C PHE A 162 -6.06 -9.35 12.03
N LEU A 163 -7.30 -8.85 11.93
CA LEU A 163 -7.74 -7.65 12.65
C LEU A 163 -7.63 -7.79 14.18
N PRO A 164 -8.04 -8.91 14.82
CA PRO A 164 -7.84 -9.08 16.26
C PRO A 164 -6.38 -9.02 16.71
N VAL A 165 -5.43 -9.44 15.86
CA VAL A 165 -3.99 -9.30 16.15
C VAL A 165 -3.57 -7.84 16.06
N ILE A 166 -4.02 -7.12 15.04
CA ILE A 166 -3.75 -5.68 14.86
C ILE A 166 -4.33 -4.85 16.03
N GLU A 167 -5.53 -5.18 16.51
CA GLU A 167 -6.13 -4.55 17.69
C GLU A 167 -5.32 -4.80 18.96
N LYS A 168 -4.82 -6.02 19.16
CA LYS A 168 -3.90 -6.35 20.28
C LYS A 168 -2.58 -5.59 20.21
N MET A 169 -2.14 -5.15 19.03
CA MET A 169 -0.99 -4.26 18.86
C MET A 169 -1.31 -2.79 19.17
N GLY A 170 -2.54 -2.48 19.59
CA GLY A 170 -2.98 -1.13 19.99
C GLY A 170 -3.53 -0.29 18.85
N CYS A 171 -3.82 -0.87 17.69
CA CYS A 171 -4.33 -0.15 16.52
C CYS A 171 -5.86 -0.19 16.48
N ASN A 172 -6.52 0.95 16.25
CA ASN A 172 -7.98 1.00 16.10
C ASN A 172 -8.38 0.93 14.63
N VAL A 173 -8.82 -0.24 14.18
CA VAL A 173 -9.22 -0.49 12.79
C VAL A 173 -10.54 -1.23 12.79
N ARG A 174 -11.45 -0.91 11.87
CA ARG A 174 -12.74 -1.60 11.71
C ARG A 174 -12.99 -1.92 10.24
N LEU A 175 -13.54 -3.10 9.97
CA LEU A 175 -13.90 -3.62 8.64
C LEU A 175 -15.40 -3.82 8.50
#